data_AF-A0A2M8C2G1-F1
#
_entry.id   AF-A0A2M8C2G1-F1
#
_cell.length_a   1.000
_cell.length_b   1.000
_cell.length_c   1.000
_cell.angle_alpha   90.00
_cell.angle_beta   90.00
_cell.angle_gamma   90.00
#
_symmetry.space_group_name_H-M   'P 1'
#
loop_
_entity.id
_entity.type
_entity.pdbx_description
1 polymer ?
#
loop_
_entity_poly.entity_id
_entity_poly.type
_entity_poly.pdbx_seq_one_letter_code
_entity_poly.pdbx_strand_id
1 'polypeptide(L)'
;YFIEFLRGYANGDGCLVEKGRNKGNLVLVSVSKRLLLELNWLSRMHGFEPSFSEFRNQEGRRINNGKPLKSSIAYRLEFWKTTNPFKNVERKESLHPLSKIKKITKLLYKGYVYDFCGCENEAFFAGEKPILASNTNRPDVLDPALLRPGRFDRRVVLDLPDIKEREEILVLHMKNKKAAQGVDLRRVAQRTPGFAGADLANVVNESAILAARKNKKIIDQIDLFEAMEKVILGPERKSHVLTQREREITAYHEAGHALVSTMLSQADPVHKVSIISRGRVAGYTLKLPNEDRHLYTRKHLLAELAGALGGYMAEKIVFKDVTTGASNDLRIATDSARHMVMEYGMSEKFGPIAFGTSSEWVFLGRDLGSERDYSEKVAQEIDQEVRLLLADAQTQAQKILIAKRPILDAIAKRLIESETIEKEEFETLVRAYARKPKKTGSPNNKTSA
;
A
#
# COMPACT_ATOMS: atom_id res chain seq x y z
N TYR A 1 8.21 -25.65 -13.60
CA TYR A 1 8.79 -25.85 -12.26
C TYR A 1 8.37 -27.17 -11.63
N PHE A 2 7.09 -27.41 -11.31
CA PHE A 2 6.65 -28.68 -10.71
C PHE A 2 7.08 -29.94 -11.50
N ILE A 3 6.93 -29.94 -12.83
CA ILE A 3 7.34 -31.07 -13.69
C ILE A 3 8.86 -31.33 -13.60
N GLU A 4 9.69 -30.31 -13.50
CA GLU A 4 11.15 -30.45 -13.37
C GLU A 4 11.55 -30.93 -11.96
N PHE A 5 10.86 -30.45 -10.91
CA PHE A 5 11.01 -30.99 -9.56
C PHE A 5 10.65 -32.48 -9.50
N LEU A 6 9.50 -32.84 -10.08
CA LEU A 6 9.04 -34.23 -10.17
C LEU A 6 10.01 -35.08 -10.99
N ARG A 7 10.65 -34.52 -12.03
CA ARG A 7 11.69 -35.19 -12.82
C ARG A 7 12.94 -35.45 -11.98
N GLY A 8 13.39 -34.46 -11.22
CA GLY A 8 14.52 -34.61 -10.29
C GLY A 8 14.25 -35.71 -9.26
N TYR A 9 13.06 -35.73 -8.67
CA TYR A 9 12.65 -36.78 -7.75
C TYR A 9 12.58 -38.15 -8.44
N ALA A 10 11.98 -38.22 -9.62
CA ALA A 10 11.86 -39.45 -10.41
C ALA A 10 13.22 -40.03 -10.83
N ASN A 11 14.21 -39.17 -11.10
CA ASN A 11 15.57 -39.59 -11.41
C ASN A 11 16.30 -40.19 -10.21
N GLY A 12 15.93 -39.81 -8.98
CA GLY A 12 16.50 -40.37 -7.75
C GLY A 12 15.75 -41.60 -7.25
N ASP A 13 14.47 -41.43 -6.91
CA ASP A 13 13.64 -42.40 -6.19
C ASP A 13 12.41 -42.86 -7.02
N GLY A 14 12.47 -42.69 -8.34
CA GLY A 14 11.45 -43.14 -9.28
C GLY A 14 11.93 -44.24 -10.22
N CYS A 15 10.98 -44.94 -10.84
CA CYS A 15 11.24 -45.87 -11.93
C CYS A 15 10.11 -45.83 -12.98
N LEU A 16 10.49 -46.05 -14.24
CA LEU A 16 9.54 -46.31 -15.31
C LEU A 16 9.42 -47.81 -15.50
N VAL A 17 8.20 -48.32 -15.57
CA VAL A 17 7.96 -49.75 -15.78
C VAL A 17 8.27 -50.11 -17.24
N GLU A 18 9.30 -50.93 -17.47
CA GLU A 18 9.77 -51.25 -18.83
C GLU A 18 9.12 -52.51 -19.44
N LYS A 19 8.56 -53.41 -18.62
CA LYS A 19 8.02 -54.71 -19.03
C LYS A 19 6.67 -55.00 -18.37
N GLY A 20 5.83 -55.80 -19.02
CA GLY A 20 4.52 -56.24 -18.51
C GLY A 20 3.34 -55.32 -18.84
N ARG A 21 2.17 -55.61 -18.27
CA ARG A 21 0.89 -54.88 -18.52
C ARG A 21 0.95 -53.39 -18.13
N ASN A 22 1.82 -53.02 -17.20
CA ASN A 22 1.97 -51.65 -16.70
C ASN A 22 3.10 -50.87 -17.41
N LYS A 23 3.58 -51.36 -18.57
CA LYS A 23 4.67 -50.72 -19.32
C LYS A 23 4.36 -49.25 -19.63
N GLY A 24 5.24 -48.36 -19.20
CA GLY A 24 5.11 -46.90 -19.37
C GLY A 24 4.52 -46.16 -18.17
N ASN A 25 4.14 -46.86 -17.10
CA ASN A 25 3.78 -46.22 -15.83
C ASN A 25 5.04 -45.63 -15.17
N LEU A 26 4.90 -44.43 -14.58
CA LEU A 26 5.91 -43.83 -13.70
C LEU A 26 5.56 -44.18 -12.26
N VAL A 27 6.52 -44.75 -11.55
CA VAL A 27 6.36 -45.20 -10.17
C VAL A 27 7.36 -44.48 -9.29
N LEU A 28 6.89 -43.69 -8.34
CA LEU A 28 7.71 -43.02 -7.34
C LEU A 28 7.60 -43.77 -6.01
N VAL A 29 8.71 -43.98 -5.33
CA VAL A 29 8.74 -44.73 -4.06
C VAL A 29 9.33 -43.84 -2.96
N SER A 30 8.78 -43.95 -1.75
CA SER A 30 9.38 -43.34 -0.57
C SER A 30 9.05 -44.13 0.68
N VAL A 31 9.94 -44.08 1.67
CA VAL A 31 9.62 -44.50 3.05
C VAL A 31 8.85 -43.42 3.81
N SER A 32 8.76 -42.19 3.27
CA SER A 32 7.97 -41.10 3.83
C SER A 32 6.56 -41.11 3.23
N LYS A 33 5.56 -41.50 4.03
CA LYS A 33 4.14 -41.41 3.64
C LYS A 33 3.76 -39.99 3.24
N ARG A 34 4.21 -39.03 4.05
CA ARG A 34 3.90 -37.60 3.91
C ARG A 34 4.38 -37.06 2.56
N LEU A 35 5.62 -37.36 2.20
CA LEU A 35 6.21 -36.89 0.94
C LEU A 35 5.41 -37.35 -0.28
N LEU A 36 5.00 -38.62 -0.32
CA LEU A 36 4.20 -39.12 -1.45
C LEU A 36 2.75 -38.62 -1.44
N LEU A 37 2.18 -38.28 -0.28
CA LEU A 37 0.88 -37.62 -0.20
C LEU A 37 0.93 -36.16 -0.68
N GLU A 38 1.98 -35.42 -0.32
CA GLU A 38 2.23 -34.05 -0.81
C GLU A 38 2.46 -34.04 -2.33
N LEU A 39 3.28 -34.98 -2.84
CA LEU A 39 3.46 -35.18 -4.28
C LEU A 39 2.16 -35.56 -5.00
N ASN A 40 1.34 -36.45 -4.42
CA ASN A 40 0.02 -36.81 -4.98
C ASN A 40 -0.88 -35.57 -5.09
N TRP A 41 -0.93 -34.76 -4.03
CA TRP A 41 -1.76 -33.55 -4.01
C TRP A 41 -1.27 -32.50 -5.02
N LEU A 42 0.03 -32.20 -5.04
CA LEU A 42 0.62 -31.29 -6.02
C LEU A 42 0.38 -31.79 -7.46
N SER A 43 0.56 -33.08 -7.71
CA SER A 43 0.23 -33.70 -9.00
C SER A 43 -1.22 -33.46 -9.40
N ARG A 44 -2.17 -33.64 -8.47
CA ARG A 44 -3.60 -33.40 -8.73
C ARG A 44 -3.92 -31.93 -9.00
N MET A 45 -3.28 -31.00 -8.30
CA MET A 45 -3.41 -29.57 -8.60
C MET A 45 -2.94 -29.23 -10.02
N HIS A 46 -1.95 -29.95 -10.53
CA HIS A 46 -1.44 -29.82 -11.89
C HIS A 46 -2.17 -30.72 -12.92
N GLY A 47 -3.32 -31.30 -12.56
CA GLY A 47 -4.16 -32.09 -13.47
C GLY A 47 -3.72 -33.54 -13.69
N PHE A 48 -2.76 -34.04 -12.91
CA PHE A 48 -2.33 -35.43 -12.96
C PHE A 48 -3.03 -36.25 -11.87
N GLU A 49 -3.49 -37.44 -12.21
CA GLU A 49 -4.18 -38.33 -11.27
C GLU A 49 -3.36 -39.60 -10.98
N PRO A 50 -2.33 -39.51 -10.13
CA PRO A 50 -1.61 -40.70 -9.70
C PRO A 50 -2.43 -41.50 -8.68
N SER A 51 -2.11 -42.79 -8.59
CA SER A 51 -2.62 -43.69 -7.57
C SER A 51 -1.60 -43.82 -6.43
N PHE A 52 -2.09 -43.83 -5.19
CA PHE A 52 -1.27 -43.96 -3.99
C PHE A 52 -1.50 -45.33 -3.35
N SER A 53 -0.43 -46.05 -3.01
CA SER A 53 -0.52 -47.36 -2.35
C SER A 53 0.62 -47.56 -1.34
N GLU A 54 0.41 -48.47 -0.39
CA GLU A 54 1.44 -48.92 0.55
C GLU A 54 1.86 -50.35 0.26
N PHE A 55 3.13 -50.68 0.50
CA PHE A 55 3.64 -52.03 0.41
C PHE A 55 4.62 -52.32 1.54
N ARG A 56 4.54 -53.56 2.06
CA ARG A 56 5.46 -54.05 3.09
C ARG A 56 6.60 -54.79 2.43
N ASN A 57 7.81 -54.40 2.79
CA ASN A 57 8.99 -55.16 2.45
C ASN A 57 9.28 -56.20 3.53
N GLN A 58 9.56 -57.43 3.08
CA GLN A 58 9.88 -58.55 3.97
C GLN A 58 11.25 -58.37 4.64
N GLU A 59 11.37 -58.99 5.81
CA GLU A 59 12.61 -59.08 6.58
C GLU A 59 13.63 -59.98 5.87
N GLY A 60 14.92 -59.73 6.08
CA GLY A 60 16.00 -60.57 5.53
C GLY A 60 16.61 -60.05 4.23
N ARG A 61 16.06 -58.99 3.63
CA ARG A 61 16.71 -58.28 2.52
C ARG A 61 18.09 -57.79 2.94
N ARG A 62 19.10 -57.95 2.10
CA ARG A 62 20.45 -57.47 2.34
C ARG A 62 20.81 -56.40 1.33
N ILE A 63 21.43 -55.31 1.79
CA ILE A 63 22.11 -54.37 0.92
C ILE A 63 23.57 -54.82 0.86
N ASN A 64 24.00 -55.37 -0.28
CA ASN A 64 25.29 -56.04 -0.46
C ASN A 64 25.51 -57.15 0.60
N ASN A 65 26.74 -57.26 1.14
CA ASN A 65 27.08 -58.19 2.23
C ASN A 65 26.73 -57.64 3.63
N GLY A 66 25.81 -56.66 3.71
CA GLY A 66 25.39 -56.03 4.96
C GLY A 66 24.51 -56.92 5.83
N LYS A 67 24.24 -56.43 7.05
CA LYS A 67 23.31 -57.06 7.99
C LYS A 67 21.89 -57.15 7.37
N PRO A 68 21.14 -58.23 7.62
CA PRO A 68 19.76 -58.35 7.14
C PRO A 68 18.90 -57.20 7.67
N LEU A 69 18.16 -56.57 6.76
CA LEU A 69 17.26 -55.47 7.06
C LEU A 69 15.98 -56.00 7.70
N LYS A 70 15.48 -55.27 8.69
CA LYS A 70 14.16 -55.47 9.28
C LYS A 70 13.06 -55.20 8.24
N SER A 71 11.87 -55.74 8.47
CA SER A 71 10.70 -55.40 7.67
C SER A 71 10.46 -53.88 7.69
N SER A 72 10.11 -53.29 6.54
CA SER A 72 9.81 -51.86 6.44
C SER A 72 8.56 -51.64 5.60
N ILE A 73 7.81 -50.58 5.92
CA ILE A 73 6.70 -50.11 5.10
C ILE A 73 7.24 -49.03 4.17
N ALA A 74 6.87 -49.11 2.89
CA ALA A 74 7.15 -48.08 1.91
C ALA A 74 5.85 -47.74 1.17
N TYR A 75 5.84 -46.55 0.61
CA TYR A 75 4.70 -46.00 -0.11
C TYR A 75 5.07 -45.84 -1.57
N ARG A 76 4.07 -45.90 -2.43
CA ARG A 76 4.18 -45.79 -3.87
C ARG A 76 3.19 -44.78 -4.39
N LEU A 77 3.64 -43.91 -5.29
CA LEU A 77 2.81 -43.04 -6.11
C LEU A 77 2.99 -43.42 -7.58
N GLU A 78 1.92 -43.86 -8.25
CA GLU A 78 1.98 -44.42 -9.60
C GLU A 78 1.13 -43.60 -10.58
N PHE A 79 1.77 -43.09 -11.62
CA PHE A 79 1.13 -42.41 -12.75
C PHE A 79 0.94 -43.41 -13.88
N TRP A 80 -0.29 -43.53 -14.36
CA TRP A 80 -0.64 -44.41 -15.46
C TRP A 80 0.03 -43.95 -16.75
N LYS A 81 0.28 -44.85 -17.70
CA LYS A 81 0.86 -44.54 -19.02
C LYS A 81 0.16 -43.35 -19.73
N THR A 82 -1.15 -43.20 -19.56
CA THR A 82 -1.93 -42.09 -20.15
C THR A 82 -1.74 -40.77 -19.43
N THR A 83 -1.51 -40.79 -18.12
CA THR A 83 -1.36 -39.62 -17.24
C THR A 83 0.09 -39.36 -16.82
N ASN A 84 1.05 -40.09 -17.39
CA ASN A 84 2.47 -39.95 -17.09
C ASN A 84 2.98 -38.55 -17.52
N PRO A 85 3.45 -37.72 -16.58
CA PRO A 85 3.93 -36.36 -16.87
C PRO A 85 5.12 -36.28 -17.84
N PHE A 86 5.81 -37.40 -18.09
CA PHE A 86 7.03 -37.46 -18.92
C PHE A 86 6.86 -38.18 -20.26
N LYS A 87 5.61 -38.44 -20.68
CA LYS A 87 5.30 -39.22 -21.89
C LYS A 87 5.95 -38.70 -23.19
N ASN A 88 6.26 -37.40 -23.27
CA ASN A 88 6.79 -36.72 -24.46
C ASN A 88 8.20 -36.13 -24.27
N VAL A 89 8.96 -36.54 -23.26
CA VAL A 89 10.29 -36.00 -22.98
C VAL A 89 11.36 -36.94 -23.53
N GLU A 90 12.16 -36.48 -24.50
CA GLU A 90 13.34 -37.22 -24.98
C GLU A 90 14.36 -37.40 -23.84
N ARG A 91 14.79 -38.65 -23.60
CA ARG A 91 15.83 -38.98 -22.61
C ARG A 91 17.15 -38.35 -23.02
N LYS A 92 17.58 -37.30 -22.32
CA LYS A 92 19.01 -37.03 -22.13
C LYS A 92 19.40 -37.55 -20.76
N GLU A 93 20.42 -38.40 -20.73
CA GLU A 93 21.13 -38.95 -19.57
C GLU A 93 20.64 -40.28 -18.98
N SER A 94 21.61 -41.20 -18.91
CA SER A 94 21.54 -42.49 -18.24
C SER A 94 21.42 -42.30 -16.74
N LEU A 95 20.36 -42.84 -16.15
CA LEU A 95 20.18 -42.91 -14.69
C LEU A 95 21.40 -43.58 -14.04
N HIS A 96 22.16 -42.82 -13.27
CA HIS A 96 23.31 -43.31 -12.50
C HIS A 96 22.88 -44.25 -11.36
N PRO A 97 23.76 -45.15 -10.87
CA PRO A 97 23.41 -46.12 -9.84
C PRO A 97 23.10 -45.45 -8.49
N LEU A 98 21.86 -45.67 -8.03
CA LEU A 98 21.27 -45.42 -6.71
C LEU A 98 22.19 -44.83 -5.63
N SER A 99 21.84 -43.62 -5.16
CA SER A 99 22.40 -42.96 -3.99
C SER A 99 22.41 -43.88 -2.76
N LYS A 100 23.58 -44.05 -2.11
CA LYS A 100 23.74 -44.92 -0.94
C LYS A 100 23.59 -44.14 0.37
N ILE A 101 22.54 -44.45 1.14
CA ILE A 101 22.33 -43.88 2.48
C ILE A 101 23.41 -44.40 3.44
N LYS A 102 24.21 -43.50 4.02
CA LYS A 102 25.29 -43.86 4.97
C LYS A 102 24.84 -43.89 6.43
N LYS A 103 23.86 -43.05 6.82
CA LYS A 103 23.35 -42.96 8.20
C LYS A 103 21.95 -42.33 8.20
N ILE A 104 21.07 -42.83 9.07
CA ILE A 104 19.74 -42.24 9.32
C ILE A 104 19.71 -41.84 10.80
N THR A 105 19.37 -40.58 11.08
CA THR A 105 19.21 -40.07 12.46
C THR A 105 17.78 -39.57 12.62
N LYS A 106 17.06 -40.07 13.63
CA LYS A 106 15.69 -39.65 13.93
C LYS A 106 15.73 -38.54 14.99
N LEU A 107 15.40 -37.32 14.60
CA LEU A 107 15.28 -36.19 15.51
C LEU A 107 13.81 -36.04 15.92
N LEU A 108 13.55 -35.89 17.22
CA LEU A 108 12.21 -35.65 17.73
C LEU A 108 11.90 -34.17 17.53
N TYR A 109 11.04 -33.84 16.57
CA TYR A 109 10.66 -32.47 16.27
C TYR A 109 9.22 -32.22 16.70
N LYS A 110 9.02 -31.29 17.65
CA LYS A 110 7.71 -30.87 18.17
C LYS A 110 7.23 -29.53 17.58
N GLY A 111 7.93 -28.99 16.58
CA GLY A 111 7.61 -27.71 15.95
C GLY A 111 6.80 -27.86 14.66
N TYR A 112 6.44 -26.73 14.06
CA TYR A 112 5.90 -26.66 12.70
C TYR A 112 7.05 -26.79 11.70
N VAL A 113 6.93 -27.70 10.72
CA VAL A 113 7.89 -27.74 9.61
C VAL A 113 7.49 -26.65 8.64
N TYR A 114 8.30 -25.60 8.55
CA TYR A 114 8.15 -24.56 7.53
C TYR A 114 8.74 -25.11 6.24
N ASP A 115 7.90 -25.36 5.24
CA ASP A 115 8.37 -25.65 3.89
C ASP A 115 8.04 -24.46 3.01
N PHE A 116 8.99 -23.52 2.92
CA PHE A 116 8.91 -22.40 1.99
C PHE A 116 9.15 -22.93 0.58
N CYS A 117 8.12 -23.49 -0.05
CA CYS A 117 8.14 -23.67 -1.50
C CYS A 117 8.07 -22.28 -2.14
N GLY A 118 9.25 -21.72 -2.45
CA GLY A 118 9.40 -20.39 -3.03
C GLY A 118 8.73 -20.26 -4.40
N CYS A 119 7.82 -19.30 -4.49
CA CYS A 119 7.67 -18.32 -5.57
C CYS A 119 6.87 -17.15 -4.98
N GLU A 120 7.54 -16.24 -4.29
CA GLU A 120 7.12 -14.89 -3.86
C GLU A 120 5.81 -14.70 -3.06
N ASN A 121 4.93 -15.71 -2.95
CA ASN A 121 3.76 -15.75 -2.08
C ASN A 121 3.69 -17.15 -1.43
N GLU A 122 3.88 -17.18 -0.12
CA GLU A 122 4.28 -18.35 0.65
C GLU A 122 3.09 -19.28 0.94
N ALA A 123 3.29 -20.59 0.75
CA ALA A 123 2.37 -21.66 1.14
C ALA A 123 2.94 -22.42 2.34
N PHE A 124 2.10 -22.72 3.34
CA PHE A 124 2.49 -23.35 4.61
C PHE A 124 2.07 -24.82 4.67
N PHE A 125 2.92 -25.71 5.22
CA PHE A 125 2.60 -27.13 5.40
C PHE A 125 3.16 -27.70 6.72
N ALA A 126 2.35 -27.78 7.78
CA ALA A 126 2.78 -28.44 9.01
C ALA A 126 1.62 -29.16 9.75
N GLY A 127 1.94 -30.31 10.38
CA GLY A 127 1.02 -31.12 11.21
C GLY A 127 0.32 -32.28 10.48
N GLU A 128 -0.43 -33.10 11.22
CA GLU A 128 -1.31 -34.14 10.65
C GLU A 128 -2.47 -33.55 9.82
N LYS A 129 -2.73 -32.25 10.00
CA LYS A 129 -3.67 -31.44 9.22
C LYS A 129 -2.92 -30.22 8.67
N PRO A 130 -2.41 -30.25 7.44
CA PRO A 130 -1.70 -29.11 6.87
C PRO A 130 -2.65 -27.91 6.71
N ILE A 131 -2.19 -26.72 7.12
CA ILE A 131 -2.90 -25.44 6.92
C ILE A 131 -2.17 -24.68 5.82
N LEU A 132 -2.86 -24.46 4.69
CA LEU A 132 -2.38 -23.63 3.59
C LEU A 132 -2.86 -22.18 3.79
N ALA A 133 -1.93 -21.24 3.91
CA ALA A 133 -2.22 -19.81 3.87
C ALA A 133 -1.51 -19.15 2.67
N SER A 134 -2.00 -18.00 2.22
CA SER A 134 -1.45 -17.18 1.15
C SER A 134 -1.93 -15.73 1.33
N ASN A 135 -1.27 -14.75 0.72
CA ASN A 135 -1.63 -13.33 0.74
C ASN A 135 -1.76 -12.77 -0.69
N THR A 136 -2.59 -11.75 -0.88
CA THR A 136 -2.68 -10.99 -2.13
C THR A 136 -3.22 -9.59 -1.85
N ASN A 137 -2.68 -8.58 -2.56
CA ASN A 137 -3.26 -7.23 -2.60
C ASN A 137 -4.32 -7.09 -3.69
N ARG A 138 -4.49 -8.12 -4.52
CA ARG A 138 -5.43 -8.17 -5.64
C ARG A 138 -6.28 -9.44 -5.56
N PRO A 139 -7.26 -9.50 -4.65
CA PRO A 139 -8.19 -10.64 -4.59
C PRO A 139 -9.08 -10.70 -5.84
N ASP A 140 -9.27 -9.58 -6.54
CA ASP A 140 -10.02 -9.43 -7.79
C ASP A 140 -9.48 -10.28 -8.95
N VAL A 141 -8.16 -10.45 -9.02
CA VAL A 141 -7.52 -11.20 -10.12
C VAL A 141 -7.43 -12.71 -9.86
N LEU A 142 -7.83 -13.17 -8.68
CA LEU A 142 -7.78 -14.59 -8.35
C LEU A 142 -8.89 -15.34 -9.07
N ASP A 143 -8.56 -16.53 -9.59
CA ASP A 143 -9.56 -17.45 -10.13
C ASP A 143 -10.60 -17.77 -9.02
N PRO A 144 -11.91 -17.50 -9.24
CA PRO A 144 -12.97 -17.82 -8.28
C PRO A 144 -12.96 -19.28 -7.85
N ALA A 145 -12.45 -20.18 -8.68
CA ALA A 145 -12.27 -21.58 -8.34
C ALA A 145 -11.39 -21.76 -7.10
N LEU A 146 -10.32 -20.97 -6.92
CA LEU A 146 -9.44 -21.04 -5.75
C LEU A 146 -10.15 -20.68 -4.44
N LEU A 147 -11.22 -19.89 -4.53
CA LEU A 147 -11.96 -19.36 -3.39
C LEU A 147 -13.15 -20.25 -2.98
N ARG A 148 -13.34 -21.41 -3.64
CA ARG A 148 -14.40 -22.36 -3.31
C ARG A 148 -14.07 -23.15 -2.03
N PRO A 149 -15.10 -23.60 -1.27
CA PRO A 149 -14.90 -24.42 -0.07
C PRO A 149 -13.95 -25.62 -0.30
N GLY A 150 -13.04 -25.85 0.64
CA GLY A 150 -11.99 -26.89 0.55
C GLY A 150 -10.68 -26.44 -0.14
N ARG A 151 -10.55 -25.16 -0.50
CA ARG A 151 -9.35 -24.52 -1.05
C ARG A 151 -8.96 -23.33 -0.15
N PHE A 152 -8.99 -22.09 -0.65
CA PHE A 152 -8.92 -20.88 0.17
C PHE A 152 -10.33 -20.48 0.62
N ASP A 153 -10.88 -21.27 1.54
CA ASP A 153 -12.25 -21.10 2.04
C ASP A 153 -12.36 -20.06 3.17
N ARG A 154 -11.24 -19.71 3.80
CA ARG A 154 -11.13 -18.65 4.80
C ARG A 154 -10.38 -17.46 4.24
N ARG A 155 -10.96 -16.26 4.41
CA ARG A 155 -10.34 -14.98 4.08
C ARG A 155 -10.18 -14.17 5.34
N VAL A 156 -9.00 -13.65 5.55
CA VAL A 156 -8.69 -12.70 6.61
C VAL A 156 -8.26 -11.42 5.91
N VAL A 157 -9.07 -10.36 6.05
CA VAL A 157 -8.73 -9.04 5.53
C VAL A 157 -7.86 -8.36 6.57
N LEU A 158 -6.73 -7.82 6.14
CA LEU A 158 -5.83 -7.03 6.96
C LEU A 158 -5.99 -5.58 6.53
N ASP A 159 -6.76 -4.82 7.30
CA ASP A 159 -6.97 -3.40 7.07
C ASP A 159 -5.72 -2.58 7.44
N LEU A 160 -5.68 -1.32 7.00
CA LEU A 160 -4.64 -0.38 7.41
C LEU A 160 -4.76 -0.09 8.91
N PRO A 161 -3.62 0.03 9.62
CA PRO A 161 -3.63 0.20 11.07
C PRO A 161 -4.22 1.53 11.51
N ASP A 162 -4.96 1.53 12.61
CA ASP A 162 -5.46 2.73 13.29
C ASP A 162 -4.33 3.52 13.99
N ILE A 163 -4.61 4.72 14.52
CA ILE A 163 -3.60 5.54 15.22
C ILE A 163 -2.85 4.75 16.32
N LYS A 164 -3.55 3.91 17.08
CA LYS A 164 -2.99 3.18 18.21
C LYS A 164 -2.13 2.01 17.74
N GLU A 165 -2.59 1.27 16.74
CA GLU A 165 -1.86 0.21 16.07
C GLU A 165 -0.60 0.77 15.38
N ARG A 166 -0.69 1.94 14.74
CA ARG A 166 0.48 2.65 14.19
C ARG A 166 1.50 3.00 15.27
N GLU A 167 1.05 3.48 16.44
CA GLU A 167 1.92 3.73 17.59
C GLU A 167 2.61 2.44 18.06
N GLU A 168 1.88 1.33 18.19
CA GLU A 168 2.42 0.03 18.58
C GLU A 168 3.44 -0.52 17.56
N ILE A 169 3.17 -0.36 16.26
CA ILE A 169 4.08 -0.72 15.18
C ILE A 169 5.36 0.14 15.24
N LEU A 170 5.23 1.45 15.45
CA LEU A 170 6.39 2.33 15.64
C LEU A 170 7.22 1.90 16.85
N VAL A 171 6.58 1.59 17.98
CA VAL A 171 7.25 1.07 19.18
C VAL A 171 8.01 -0.23 18.86
N LEU A 172 7.39 -1.16 18.13
CA LEU A 172 8.02 -2.41 17.70
C LEU A 172 9.29 -2.16 16.88
N HIS A 173 9.23 -1.29 15.88
CA HIS A 173 10.38 -0.98 15.02
C HIS A 173 11.46 -0.14 15.73
N MET A 174 11.08 0.59 16.78
CA MET A 174 12.02 1.37 17.60
C MET A 174 12.79 0.52 18.63
N LYS A 175 12.35 -0.70 18.99
CA LYS A 175 12.99 -1.55 20.01
C LYS A 175 14.50 -1.74 19.83
N ASN A 176 14.95 -1.87 18.58
CA ASN A 176 16.36 -2.11 18.24
C ASN A 176 17.12 -0.83 17.85
N LYS A 177 16.56 0.35 18.12
CA LYS A 177 17.14 1.66 17.78
C LYS A 177 17.33 2.50 19.04
N LYS A 178 18.38 3.33 19.05
CA LYS A 178 18.61 4.28 20.14
C LYS A 178 17.84 5.56 19.87
N ALA A 179 16.84 5.87 20.69
CA ALA A 179 16.09 7.12 20.64
C ALA A 179 16.40 8.01 21.85
N ALA A 180 16.24 9.32 21.69
CA ALA A 180 16.31 10.26 22.79
C ALA A 180 15.17 10.05 23.80
N GLN A 181 15.41 10.41 25.06
CA GLN A 181 14.38 10.39 26.09
C GLN A 181 13.35 11.48 25.79
N GLY A 182 12.07 11.11 25.67
CA GLY A 182 10.99 12.04 25.34
C GLY A 182 10.55 12.04 23.86
N VAL A 183 11.00 11.08 23.06
CA VAL A 183 10.41 10.83 21.73
C VAL A 183 8.94 10.41 21.89
N ASP A 184 8.06 11.17 21.25
CA ASP A 184 6.62 10.97 21.21
C ASP A 184 6.25 10.29 19.89
N LEU A 185 6.11 8.96 19.93
CA LEU A 185 5.71 8.15 18.77
C LEU A 185 4.23 8.30 18.45
N ARG A 186 3.40 8.67 19.43
CA ARG A 186 1.97 8.93 19.20
C ARG A 186 1.78 10.14 18.29
N ARG A 187 2.57 11.20 18.49
CA ARG A 187 2.60 12.34 17.56
C ARG A 187 3.03 11.96 16.15
N VAL A 188 3.91 10.97 15.99
CA VAL A 188 4.26 10.45 14.65
C VAL A 188 3.08 9.68 14.06
N ALA A 189 2.47 8.78 14.82
CA ALA A 189 1.31 7.99 14.39
C ALA A 189 0.11 8.85 13.95
N GLN A 190 -0.13 9.98 14.63
CA GLN A 190 -1.14 10.96 14.27
C GLN A 190 -0.85 11.68 12.95
N ARG A 191 0.42 11.83 12.58
CA ARG A 191 0.88 12.50 11.36
C ARG A 191 1.06 11.53 10.17
N THR A 192 0.82 10.24 10.37
CA THR A 192 0.92 9.19 9.34
C THR A 192 -0.41 8.46 9.09
N PRO A 193 -1.54 9.16 8.86
CA PRO A 193 -2.79 8.48 8.52
C PRO A 193 -2.65 7.69 7.22
N GLY A 194 -3.22 6.49 7.19
CA GLY A 194 -3.18 5.60 6.01
C GLY A 194 -1.85 4.88 5.77
N PHE A 195 -0.86 5.03 6.66
CA PHE A 195 0.42 4.31 6.53
C PHE A 195 0.24 2.83 6.87
N ALA A 196 0.79 1.95 6.02
CA ALA A 196 0.91 0.54 6.35
C ALA A 196 2.07 0.29 7.32
N GLY A 197 2.13 -0.91 7.91
CA GLY A 197 3.22 -1.27 8.82
C GLY A 197 4.62 -1.17 8.16
N ALA A 198 4.71 -1.48 6.86
CA ALA A 198 5.94 -1.32 6.10
C ALA A 198 6.37 0.15 5.95
N ASP A 199 5.43 1.07 5.77
CA ASP A 199 5.71 2.50 5.66
C ASP A 199 6.26 3.05 6.98
N LEU A 200 5.65 2.65 8.11
CA LEU A 200 6.12 3.02 9.45
C LEU A 200 7.51 2.46 9.76
N ALA A 201 7.78 1.21 9.36
CA ALA A 201 9.10 0.61 9.46
C ALA A 201 10.13 1.44 8.66
N ASN A 202 9.74 1.90 7.46
CA ASN A 202 10.58 2.74 6.64
C ASN A 202 10.83 4.11 7.27
N VAL A 203 9.82 4.76 7.87
CA VAL A 203 9.98 6.01 8.63
C VAL A 203 11.03 5.86 9.74
N VAL A 204 10.94 4.79 10.53
CA VAL A 204 11.90 4.51 11.61
C VAL A 204 13.30 4.30 11.04
N ASN A 205 13.42 3.54 9.94
CA ASN A 205 14.73 3.30 9.32
C ASN A 205 15.35 4.59 8.74
N GLU A 206 14.55 5.40 8.06
CA GLU A 206 14.97 6.69 7.51
C GLU A 206 15.37 7.68 8.60
N SER A 207 14.67 7.69 9.74
CA SER A 207 15.05 8.53 10.89
C SER A 207 16.42 8.16 11.45
N ALA A 208 16.75 6.86 11.48
CA ALA A 208 18.08 6.39 11.89
C ALA A 208 19.16 6.78 10.89
N ILE A 209 18.87 6.73 9.58
CA ILE A 209 19.80 7.16 8.52
C ILE A 209 20.04 8.67 8.61
N LEU A 210 18.99 9.47 8.85
CA LEU A 210 19.10 10.93 9.02
C LEU A 210 19.92 11.29 10.26
N ALA A 211 19.68 10.64 11.40
CA ALA A 211 20.47 10.83 12.60
C ALA A 211 21.96 10.49 12.36
N ALA A 212 22.22 9.35 11.71
CA ALA A 212 23.59 8.93 11.38
C ALA A 212 24.28 9.91 10.42
N ARG A 213 23.58 10.44 9.41
CA ARG A 213 24.11 11.48 8.50
C ARG A 213 24.49 12.77 9.22
N LYS A 214 23.76 13.11 10.30
CA LYS A 214 24.05 14.26 11.17
C LYS A 214 25.11 13.91 12.25
N ASN A 215 25.79 12.76 12.15
CA ASN A 215 26.73 12.23 13.15
C ASN A 215 26.14 12.09 14.57
N LYS A 216 24.82 11.92 14.69
CA LYS A 216 24.15 11.67 15.97
C LYS A 216 24.16 10.18 16.28
N LYS A 217 24.26 9.85 17.58
CA LYS A 217 24.20 8.46 18.10
C LYS A 217 22.79 8.04 18.54
N ILE A 218 21.87 8.99 18.62
CA ILE A 218 20.48 8.83 19.08
C ILE A 218 19.54 9.51 18.07
N ILE A 219 18.35 8.95 17.92
CA ILE A 219 17.28 9.49 17.07
C ILE A 219 16.46 10.48 17.90
N ASP A 220 16.34 11.72 17.40
CA ASP A 220 15.50 12.75 18.01
C ASP A 220 14.11 12.81 17.36
N GLN A 221 13.15 13.48 18.02
CA GLN A 221 11.80 13.69 17.47
C GLN A 221 11.83 14.35 16.08
N ILE A 222 12.74 15.30 15.88
CA ILE A 222 12.88 16.03 14.61
C ILE A 222 13.29 15.08 13.48
N ASP A 223 14.17 14.11 13.76
CA ASP A 223 14.63 13.16 12.74
C ASP A 223 13.50 12.21 12.31
N LEU A 224 12.57 11.88 13.21
CA LEU A 224 11.34 11.12 12.88
C LEU A 224 10.38 11.93 12.01
N PHE A 225 10.16 13.21 12.33
CA PHE A 225 9.31 14.08 11.52
C PHE A 225 9.91 14.35 10.13
N GLU A 226 11.21 14.59 10.03
CA GLU A 226 11.90 14.74 8.74
C GLU A 226 11.85 13.45 7.90
N ALA A 227 12.01 12.28 8.55
CA ALA A 227 11.90 10.98 7.89
C ALA A 227 10.49 10.72 7.36
N MET A 228 9.47 11.01 8.17
CA MET A 228 8.07 10.96 7.76
C MET A 228 7.81 11.84 6.53
N GLU A 229 8.21 13.11 6.57
CA GLU A 229 8.06 14.01 5.42
C GLU A 229 8.79 13.50 4.18
N LYS A 230 9.97 12.87 4.36
CA LYS A 230 10.71 12.26 3.26
C LYS A 230 9.97 11.05 2.67
N VAL A 231 9.31 10.24 3.50
CA VAL A 231 8.52 9.08 3.02
C VAL A 231 7.27 9.55 2.26
N ILE A 232 6.60 10.60 2.74
CA ILE A 232 5.39 11.15 2.09
C ILE A 232 5.73 11.90 0.80
N LEU A 233 6.68 12.84 0.86
CA LEU A 233 6.91 13.85 -0.19
C LEU A 233 8.16 13.58 -1.02
N GLY A 234 9.02 12.66 -0.59
CA GLY A 234 10.34 12.43 -1.15
C GLY A 234 11.43 13.33 -0.54
N PRO A 235 12.67 13.19 -1.02
CA PRO A 235 13.82 13.92 -0.48
C PRO A 235 13.73 15.42 -0.78
N GLU A 236 14.29 16.22 0.13
CA GLU A 236 14.47 17.67 -0.04
C GLU A 236 15.41 17.98 -1.20
N ARG A 237 15.04 18.95 -2.04
CA ARG A 237 15.81 19.36 -3.22
C ARG A 237 16.69 20.57 -2.95
N LYS A 238 17.85 20.34 -2.34
CA LYS A 238 18.82 21.41 -2.05
C LYS A 238 19.42 22.11 -3.28
N SER A 239 19.44 21.43 -4.43
CA SER A 239 20.01 21.96 -5.67
C SER A 239 19.06 22.87 -6.45
N HIS A 240 17.77 22.87 -6.12
CA HIS A 240 16.76 23.68 -6.80
C HIS A 240 16.47 24.92 -5.97
N VAL A 241 17.36 25.91 -6.06
CA VAL A 241 17.16 27.20 -5.39
C VAL A 241 16.13 27.98 -6.19
N LEU A 242 14.92 28.11 -5.64
CA LEU A 242 13.86 28.95 -6.21
C LEU A 242 14.35 30.39 -6.34
N THR A 243 14.02 31.04 -7.46
CA THR A 243 14.20 32.48 -7.59
C THR A 243 13.34 33.22 -6.55
N GLN A 244 13.68 34.48 -6.25
CA GLN A 244 12.90 35.26 -5.27
C GLN A 244 11.41 35.37 -5.66
N ARG A 245 11.13 35.48 -6.97
CA ARG A 245 9.77 35.52 -7.49
C ARG A 245 9.05 34.18 -7.36
N GLU A 246 9.71 33.07 -7.68
CA GLU A 246 9.11 31.73 -7.49
C GLU A 246 8.85 31.45 -6.02
N ARG A 247 9.80 31.81 -5.14
CA ARG A 247 9.64 31.70 -3.68
C ARG A 247 8.43 32.47 -3.18
N GLU A 248 8.22 33.69 -3.68
CA GLU A 248 7.05 34.50 -3.33
C GLU A 248 5.75 33.88 -3.85
N ILE A 249 5.73 33.40 -5.10
CA ILE A 249 4.57 32.72 -5.67
C ILE A 249 4.22 31.47 -4.84
N THR A 250 5.19 30.61 -4.53
CA THR A 250 4.98 29.43 -3.70
C THR A 250 4.49 29.80 -2.30
N ALA A 251 5.03 30.86 -1.69
CA ALA A 251 4.56 31.30 -0.37
C ALA A 251 3.09 31.72 -0.37
N TYR A 252 2.64 32.47 -1.38
CA TYR A 252 1.22 32.84 -1.50
C TYR A 252 0.34 31.64 -1.87
N HIS A 253 0.85 30.70 -2.67
CA HIS A 253 0.15 29.47 -3.02
C HIS A 253 -0.13 28.62 -1.77
N GLU A 254 0.90 28.30 -0.99
CA GLU A 254 0.76 27.52 0.23
C GLU A 254 -0.06 28.25 1.31
N ALA A 255 0.13 29.57 1.45
CA ALA A 255 -0.70 30.38 2.32
C ALA A 255 -2.18 30.34 1.92
N GLY A 256 -2.47 30.24 0.62
CA GLY A 256 -3.81 30.10 0.07
C GLY A 256 -4.50 28.81 0.53
N HIS A 257 -3.84 27.66 0.36
CA HIS A 257 -4.33 26.37 0.86
C HIS A 257 -4.58 26.41 2.37
N ALA A 258 -3.60 26.90 3.12
CA ALA A 258 -3.66 26.90 4.57
C ALA A 258 -4.78 27.80 5.11
N LEU A 259 -4.91 29.02 4.56
CA LEU A 259 -5.92 29.98 5.01
C LEU A 259 -7.33 29.52 4.68
N VAL A 260 -7.58 29.03 3.46
CA VAL A 260 -8.91 28.57 3.06
C VAL A 260 -9.34 27.38 3.91
N SER A 261 -8.46 26.38 4.08
CA SER A 261 -8.77 25.19 4.89
C SER A 261 -9.07 25.56 6.34
N THR A 262 -8.31 26.51 6.92
CA THR A 262 -8.51 26.93 8.32
C THR A 262 -9.81 27.70 8.55
N MET A 263 -10.29 28.43 7.55
CA MET A 263 -11.55 29.19 7.66
C MET A 263 -12.79 28.31 7.48
N LEU A 264 -12.62 27.07 7.01
CA LEU A 264 -13.69 26.10 6.82
C LEU A 264 -13.67 25.08 7.95
N SER A 265 -14.63 25.18 8.87
CA SER A 265 -14.71 24.30 10.04
C SER A 265 -14.85 22.80 9.71
N GLN A 266 -15.24 22.47 8.48
CA GLN A 266 -15.38 21.09 8.02
C GLN A 266 -14.09 20.52 7.41
N ALA A 267 -13.13 21.38 7.02
CA ALA A 267 -11.87 20.93 6.44
C ALA A 267 -10.91 20.42 7.52
N ASP A 268 -9.94 19.61 7.11
CA ASP A 268 -8.94 19.12 8.04
C ASP A 268 -7.98 20.23 8.49
N PRO A 269 -7.60 20.25 9.79
CA PRO A 269 -6.76 21.29 10.33
C PRO A 269 -5.33 21.25 9.77
N VAL A 270 -4.81 22.44 9.47
CA VAL A 270 -3.45 22.64 9.00
C VAL A 270 -2.49 22.39 10.16
N HIS A 271 -1.52 21.50 9.93
CA HIS A 271 -0.48 21.16 10.89
C HIS A 271 0.88 21.77 10.54
N LYS A 272 1.15 21.94 9.25
CA LYS A 272 2.42 22.50 8.78
C LYS A 272 2.26 23.10 7.40
N VAL A 273 2.91 24.23 7.17
CA VAL A 273 3.00 24.89 5.86
C VAL A 273 4.48 25.12 5.56
N SER A 274 4.94 24.74 4.38
CA SER A 274 6.35 24.88 4.00
C SER A 274 6.51 25.21 2.52
N ILE A 275 7.44 26.11 2.21
CA ILE A 275 7.85 26.43 0.84
C ILE A 275 9.14 25.71 0.42
N ILE A 276 9.59 24.74 1.23
CA ILE A 276 10.76 23.94 0.95
C ILE A 276 10.39 22.85 -0.05
N SER A 277 11.05 22.84 -1.20
CA SER A 277 10.77 21.89 -2.26
C SER A 277 11.21 20.46 -1.89
N ARG A 278 10.29 19.51 -2.03
CA ARG A 278 10.50 18.07 -1.76
C ARG A 278 9.97 17.23 -2.92
N GLY A 279 10.74 16.23 -3.34
CA GLY A 279 10.34 15.32 -4.43
C GLY A 279 9.94 16.09 -5.70
N ARG A 280 8.66 16.00 -6.11
CA ARG A 280 8.11 16.70 -7.29
C ARG A 280 7.37 18.01 -6.94
N VAL A 281 7.35 18.39 -5.67
CA VAL A 281 6.50 19.43 -5.11
C VAL A 281 7.35 20.66 -4.72
N ALA A 282 6.90 21.86 -5.08
CA ALA A 282 7.63 23.11 -4.83
C ALA A 282 7.43 23.64 -3.38
N GLY A 283 6.25 23.43 -2.80
CA GLY A 283 5.87 23.71 -1.42
C GLY A 283 4.68 22.83 -1.04
N TYR A 284 4.37 22.69 0.25
CA TYR A 284 3.26 21.85 0.68
C TYR A 284 2.58 22.35 1.95
N THR A 285 1.28 22.05 2.03
CA THR A 285 0.43 22.29 3.19
C THR A 285 -0.04 20.94 3.74
N LEU A 286 0.48 20.55 4.91
CA LEU A 286 0.11 19.31 5.58
C LEU A 286 -1.16 19.54 6.41
N LYS A 287 -2.26 18.91 5.97
CA LYS A 287 -3.53 18.82 6.69
C LYS A 287 -3.66 17.41 7.27
N LEU A 288 -4.10 17.31 8.52
CA LEU A 288 -4.29 16.02 9.18
C LEU A 288 -5.62 16.03 9.92
N PRO A 289 -6.44 14.99 9.76
CA PRO A 289 -7.69 14.87 10.51
C PRO A 289 -7.39 14.69 12.00
N ASN A 290 -8.34 15.11 12.86
CA ASN A 290 -8.20 14.91 14.31
C ASN A 290 -8.36 13.43 14.71
N GLU A 291 -9.06 12.65 13.90
CA GLU A 291 -9.41 11.25 14.13
C GLU A 291 -9.36 10.51 12.79
N ASP A 292 -8.97 9.22 12.81
CA ASP A 292 -9.07 8.38 11.62
C ASP A 292 -10.57 8.16 11.31
N ARG A 293 -11.01 8.65 10.14
CA ARG A 293 -12.41 8.58 9.70
C ARG A 293 -12.52 7.70 8.47
N HIS A 294 -13.55 6.85 8.45
CA HIS A 294 -13.90 6.04 7.28
C HIS A 294 -15.06 6.61 6.46
N LEU A 295 -15.79 7.59 7.03
CA LEU A 295 -16.98 8.17 6.41
C LEU A 295 -16.79 9.69 6.24
N TYR A 296 -17.02 10.17 5.02
CA TYR A 296 -16.88 11.58 4.66
C TYR A 296 -18.24 12.18 4.27
N THR A 297 -18.56 13.35 4.83
CA THR A 297 -19.80 14.07 4.49
C THR A 297 -19.59 14.94 3.25
N ARG A 298 -20.68 15.22 2.51
CA ARG A 298 -20.64 16.16 1.37
C ARG A 298 -20.03 17.51 1.75
N LYS A 299 -20.36 18.05 2.94
CA LYS A 299 -19.83 19.33 3.42
C LYS A 299 -18.31 19.30 3.63
N HIS A 300 -17.78 18.18 4.13
CA HIS A 300 -16.34 18.00 4.28
C HIS A 300 -15.65 17.96 2.91
N LEU A 301 -16.14 17.15 1.97
CA LEU A 301 -15.55 17.06 0.63
C LEU A 301 -15.58 18.41 -0.11
N LEU A 302 -16.69 19.17 -0.01
CA LEU A 302 -16.76 20.54 -0.55
C LEU A 302 -15.71 21.47 0.08
N ALA A 303 -15.47 21.34 1.39
CA ALA A 303 -14.46 22.13 2.08
C ALA A 303 -13.04 21.75 1.63
N GLU A 304 -12.78 20.46 1.42
CA GLU A 304 -11.52 19.96 0.86
C GLU A 304 -11.29 20.43 -0.58
N LEU A 305 -12.33 20.45 -1.42
CA LEU A 305 -12.27 21.04 -2.77
C LEU A 305 -11.90 22.53 -2.72
N ALA A 306 -12.55 23.31 -1.83
CA ALA A 306 -12.24 24.73 -1.67
C ALA A 306 -10.80 24.93 -1.17
N GLY A 307 -10.34 24.11 -0.23
CA GLY A 307 -8.97 24.11 0.27
C GLY A 307 -7.94 23.78 -0.81
N ALA A 308 -8.20 22.76 -1.64
CA ALA A 308 -7.36 22.38 -2.77
C ALA A 308 -7.28 23.48 -3.84
N LEU A 309 -8.36 24.24 -4.06
CA LEU A 309 -8.35 25.36 -5.02
C LEU A 309 -7.82 26.68 -4.40
N GLY A 310 -7.45 26.66 -3.11
CA GLY A 310 -6.94 27.81 -2.38
C GLY A 310 -5.66 28.40 -2.96
N GLY A 311 -4.67 27.55 -3.28
CA GLY A 311 -3.39 28.00 -3.87
C GLY A 311 -3.57 28.64 -5.24
N TYR A 312 -4.30 27.96 -6.14
CA TYR A 312 -4.66 28.50 -7.46
C TYR A 312 -5.36 29.86 -7.38
N MET A 313 -6.34 30.00 -6.47
CA MET A 313 -7.05 31.26 -6.30
C MET A 313 -6.19 32.36 -5.67
N ALA A 314 -5.27 32.01 -4.76
CA ALA A 314 -4.34 32.96 -4.18
C ALA A 314 -3.42 33.56 -5.25
N GLU A 315 -2.86 32.72 -6.13
CA GLU A 315 -2.03 33.20 -7.25
C GLU A 315 -2.80 34.18 -8.14
N LYS A 316 -4.02 33.79 -8.55
CA LYS A 316 -4.87 34.61 -9.40
C LYS A 316 -5.24 35.96 -8.78
N ILE A 317 -5.44 36.02 -7.47
CA ILE A 317 -5.80 37.25 -6.75
C ILE A 317 -4.58 38.17 -6.54
N VAL A 318 -3.43 37.59 -6.21
CA VAL A 318 -2.22 38.36 -5.85
C VAL A 318 -1.42 38.76 -7.09
N PHE A 319 -1.13 37.82 -7.98
CA PHE A 319 -0.25 38.03 -9.13
C PHE A 319 -1.02 38.34 -10.43
N LYS A 320 -2.36 38.20 -10.42
CA LYS A 320 -3.21 38.33 -11.62
C LYS A 320 -2.81 37.39 -12.76
N ASP A 321 -2.12 36.31 -12.42
CA ASP A 321 -1.63 35.27 -13.32
C ASP A 321 -1.66 33.93 -12.56
N VAL A 322 -1.57 32.83 -13.29
CA VAL A 322 -1.59 31.47 -12.73
C VAL A 322 -0.42 30.67 -13.25
N THR A 323 0.22 29.90 -12.37
CA THR A 323 1.35 29.06 -12.73
C THR A 323 0.95 27.60 -12.96
N THR A 324 1.89 26.81 -13.45
CA THR A 324 1.74 25.36 -13.60
C THR A 324 1.84 24.59 -12.26
N GLY A 325 2.16 25.28 -11.17
CA GLY A 325 2.31 24.69 -9.83
C GLY A 325 1.02 24.03 -9.32
N ALA A 326 -0.14 24.62 -9.62
CA ALA A 326 -1.46 24.13 -9.20
C ALA A 326 -1.95 22.85 -9.92
N SER A 327 -1.16 22.28 -10.84
CA SER A 327 -1.60 21.16 -11.68
C SER A 327 -1.97 19.89 -10.89
N ASN A 328 -1.28 19.63 -9.77
CA ASN A 328 -1.61 18.51 -8.90
C ASN A 328 -2.89 18.75 -8.12
N ASP A 329 -3.09 19.95 -7.58
CA ASP A 329 -4.28 20.31 -6.80
C ASP A 329 -5.54 20.30 -7.68
N LEU A 330 -5.42 20.77 -8.92
CA LEU A 330 -6.50 20.69 -9.91
C LEU A 330 -6.89 19.24 -10.21
N ARG A 331 -5.91 18.33 -10.31
CA ARG A 331 -6.17 16.90 -10.54
C ARG A 331 -6.90 16.30 -9.34
N ILE A 332 -6.36 16.48 -8.13
CA ILE A 332 -6.96 15.96 -6.88
C ILE A 332 -8.39 16.51 -6.71
N ALA A 333 -8.60 17.81 -6.92
CA ALA A 333 -9.92 18.42 -6.81
C ALA A 333 -10.89 17.87 -7.88
N THR A 334 -10.43 17.70 -9.12
CA THR A 334 -11.26 17.16 -10.21
C THR A 334 -11.64 15.71 -9.95
N ASP A 335 -10.69 14.87 -9.54
CA ASP A 335 -10.94 13.46 -9.23
C ASP A 335 -11.90 13.33 -8.05
N SER A 336 -11.70 14.12 -6.98
CA SER A 336 -12.62 14.13 -5.84
C SER A 336 -14.02 14.60 -6.21
N ALA A 337 -14.15 15.66 -7.01
CA ALA A 337 -15.45 16.13 -7.49
C ALA A 337 -16.13 15.09 -8.38
N ARG A 338 -15.36 14.35 -9.18
CA ARG A 338 -15.86 13.25 -10.00
C ARG A 338 -16.38 12.10 -9.15
N HIS A 339 -15.66 11.65 -8.12
CA HIS A 339 -16.15 10.61 -7.20
C HIS A 339 -17.40 11.07 -6.44
N MET A 340 -17.49 12.35 -6.06
CA MET A 340 -18.71 12.90 -5.44
C MET A 340 -19.94 12.73 -6.35
N VAL A 341 -19.79 12.94 -7.66
CA VAL A 341 -20.89 12.81 -8.62
C VAL A 341 -21.14 11.35 -9.00
N MET A 342 -20.08 10.59 -9.30
CA MET A 342 -20.17 9.27 -9.90
C MET A 342 -20.33 8.14 -8.89
N GLU A 343 -19.68 8.20 -7.74
CA GLU A 343 -19.62 7.05 -6.81
C GLU A 343 -20.42 7.30 -5.53
N TYR A 344 -20.39 8.53 -5.02
CA TYR A 344 -20.99 8.84 -3.72
C TYR A 344 -22.44 9.34 -3.79
N GLY A 345 -22.99 9.53 -5.00
CA GLY A 345 -24.34 10.05 -5.19
C GLY A 345 -24.58 11.43 -4.57
N MET A 346 -23.56 12.30 -4.56
CA MET A 346 -23.60 13.63 -3.92
C MET A 346 -23.97 14.77 -4.89
N SER A 347 -24.52 14.45 -6.06
CA SER A 347 -25.16 15.41 -6.98
C SER A 347 -26.67 15.41 -6.75
N GLU A 348 -27.25 16.61 -6.58
CA GLU A 348 -28.70 16.78 -6.44
C GLU A 348 -29.45 16.42 -7.73
N LYS A 349 -28.78 16.59 -8.89
CA LYS A 349 -29.36 16.32 -10.20
C LYS A 349 -29.54 14.82 -10.46
N PHE A 350 -28.52 14.03 -10.18
CA PHE A 350 -28.55 12.58 -10.41
C PHE A 350 -29.13 11.79 -9.22
N GLY A 351 -29.03 12.33 -8.01
CA GLY A 351 -29.46 11.63 -6.81
C GLY A 351 -28.53 10.46 -6.45
N PRO A 352 -29.02 9.47 -5.69
CA PRO A 352 -28.21 8.37 -5.15
C PRO A 352 -27.98 7.26 -6.18
N ILE A 353 -27.32 7.60 -7.29
CA ILE A 353 -26.95 6.66 -8.36
C ILE A 353 -25.42 6.56 -8.42
N ALA A 354 -24.91 5.33 -8.55
CA ALA A 354 -23.52 5.08 -8.87
C ALA A 354 -23.37 4.90 -10.39
N PHE A 355 -22.44 5.63 -10.99
CA PHE A 355 -22.10 5.60 -12.42
C PHE A 355 -20.74 4.94 -12.62
N GLY A 356 -20.61 4.17 -13.69
CA GLY A 356 -19.46 3.34 -13.94
C GLY A 356 -19.59 2.07 -13.11
N THR A 357 -19.80 0.93 -13.77
CA THR A 357 -19.51 -0.35 -13.15
C THR A 357 -18.04 -0.36 -12.75
N SER A 358 -17.76 -0.19 -11.47
CA SER A 358 -16.65 -0.87 -10.82
C SER A 358 -16.96 -2.36 -10.82
N SER A 359 -17.07 -2.96 -12.02
CA SER A 359 -17.15 -4.40 -12.15
C SER A 359 -15.77 -4.91 -11.72
N GLU A 360 -15.66 -5.29 -10.46
CA GLU A 360 -14.54 -6.02 -9.86
C GLU A 360 -14.18 -7.34 -10.58
N TRP A 361 -14.82 -7.64 -11.72
CA TRP A 361 -14.77 -8.91 -12.44
C TRP A 361 -14.48 -8.76 -13.95
N VAL A 362 -13.56 -7.88 -14.36
CA VAL A 362 -13.10 -7.81 -15.76
C VAL A 362 -11.92 -8.77 -15.99
N PHE A 363 -12.25 -10.03 -16.32
CA PHE A 363 -11.32 -11.13 -16.58
C PHE A 363 -10.67 -11.11 -18.00
N LEU A 364 -10.86 -10.08 -18.83
CA LEU A 364 -10.17 -10.00 -20.13
C LEU A 364 -9.76 -8.59 -20.52
N GLY A 365 -8.44 -8.37 -20.65
CA GLY A 365 -7.86 -7.30 -21.47
C GLY A 365 -7.89 -5.90 -20.85
N ARG A 366 -6.85 -5.57 -20.07
CA ARG A 366 -6.40 -4.18 -19.91
C ARG A 366 -6.06 -3.64 -21.31
N ASP A 367 -6.93 -2.78 -21.85
CA ASP A 367 -6.69 -1.75 -22.91
C ASP A 367 -7.84 -1.56 -23.91
N LEU A 368 -9.01 -2.17 -23.70
CA LEU A 368 -10.24 -1.76 -24.39
C LEU A 368 -11.14 -1.05 -23.38
N GLY A 369 -11.52 0.19 -23.71
CA GLY A 369 -11.99 1.22 -22.79
C GLY A 369 -13.02 0.75 -21.76
N SER A 370 -12.99 1.39 -20.58
CA SER A 370 -14.08 1.30 -19.61
C SER A 370 -15.40 1.50 -20.37
N GLU A 371 -16.19 0.45 -20.53
CA GLU A 371 -17.53 0.60 -21.09
C GLU A 371 -18.28 1.50 -20.11
N ARG A 372 -18.54 2.73 -20.55
CA ARG A 372 -19.42 3.65 -19.83
C ARG A 372 -20.79 2.96 -19.81
N ASP A 373 -21.29 2.64 -18.63
CA ASP A 373 -22.64 2.12 -18.41
C ASP A 373 -23.71 3.23 -18.50
N TYR A 374 -23.32 4.41 -18.99
CA TYR A 374 -24.17 5.57 -19.18
C TYR A 374 -23.99 6.20 -20.56
N SER A 375 -25.06 6.82 -21.06
CA SER A 375 -25.06 7.49 -22.37
C SER A 375 -24.11 8.69 -22.43
N GLU A 376 -23.69 9.09 -23.63
CA GLU A 376 -22.90 10.33 -23.83
C GLU A 376 -23.61 11.59 -23.29
N LYS A 377 -24.94 11.62 -23.33
CA LYS A 377 -25.71 12.70 -22.71
C LYS A 377 -25.47 12.75 -21.19
N VAL A 378 -25.52 11.60 -20.52
CA VAL A 378 -25.24 11.51 -19.08
C VAL A 378 -23.77 11.86 -18.81
N ALA A 379 -22.84 11.45 -19.66
CA ALA A 379 -21.43 11.83 -19.54
C ALA A 379 -21.24 13.36 -19.56
N GLN A 380 -21.88 14.05 -20.52
CA GLN A 380 -21.87 15.51 -20.59
C GLN A 380 -22.49 16.16 -19.34
N GLU A 381 -23.57 15.57 -18.81
CA GLU A 381 -24.21 16.04 -17.60
C GLU A 381 -23.33 15.83 -16.35
N ILE A 382 -22.59 14.72 -16.27
CA ILE A 382 -21.59 14.46 -15.21
C ILE A 382 -20.50 15.54 -15.26
N ASP A 383 -19.93 15.80 -16.44
CA ASP A 383 -18.89 16.82 -16.61
C ASP A 383 -19.40 18.22 -16.21
N GLN A 384 -20.67 18.51 -16.51
CA GLN A 384 -21.31 19.76 -16.09
C GLN A 384 -21.43 19.87 -14.56
N GLU A 385 -21.87 18.80 -13.89
CA GLU A 385 -21.98 18.76 -12.42
C GLU A 385 -20.61 18.90 -11.74
N VAL A 386 -19.57 18.21 -12.26
CA VAL A 386 -18.20 18.34 -11.77
C VAL A 386 -17.72 19.78 -11.92
N ARG A 387 -17.98 20.42 -13.07
CA ARG A 387 -17.62 21.83 -13.29
C ARG A 387 -18.32 22.77 -12.30
N LEU A 388 -19.59 22.52 -11.98
CA LEU A 388 -20.34 23.32 -11.00
C LEU A 388 -19.76 23.19 -9.59
N LEU A 389 -19.46 21.97 -9.14
CA LEU A 389 -18.82 21.74 -7.84
C LEU A 389 -17.48 22.48 -7.72
N LEU A 390 -16.65 22.41 -8.76
CA LEU A 390 -15.37 23.11 -8.79
C LEU A 390 -15.54 24.64 -8.83
N ALA A 391 -16.52 25.15 -9.59
CA ALA A 391 -16.82 26.58 -9.65
C ALA A 391 -17.30 27.15 -8.31
N ASP A 392 -18.13 26.40 -7.59
CA ASP A 392 -18.60 26.76 -6.25
C ASP A 392 -17.44 26.77 -5.25
N ALA A 393 -16.58 25.76 -5.28
CA ALA A 393 -15.38 25.68 -4.47
C ALA A 393 -14.41 26.85 -4.76
N GLN A 394 -14.20 27.20 -6.03
CA GLN A 394 -13.41 28.38 -6.43
C GLN A 394 -14.02 29.67 -5.88
N THR A 395 -15.33 29.84 -6.02
CA THR A 395 -16.05 31.03 -5.53
C THR A 395 -15.92 31.17 -4.01
N GLN A 396 -16.03 30.06 -3.28
CA GLN A 396 -15.86 30.02 -1.83
C GLN A 396 -14.43 30.38 -1.42
N ALA A 397 -13.42 29.77 -2.05
CA ALA A 397 -12.02 30.09 -1.82
C ALA A 397 -11.72 31.57 -2.10
N GLN A 398 -12.22 32.10 -3.24
CA GLN A 398 -12.06 33.50 -3.60
C GLN A 398 -12.65 34.45 -2.55
N LYS A 399 -13.87 34.19 -2.08
CA LYS A 399 -14.54 35.00 -1.05
C LYS A 399 -13.71 35.05 0.23
N ILE A 400 -13.18 33.91 0.67
CA ILE A 400 -12.35 33.82 1.88
C ILE A 400 -11.03 34.59 1.70
N LEU A 401 -10.32 34.36 0.60
CA LEU A 401 -9.02 34.98 0.34
C LEU A 401 -9.12 36.51 0.20
N ILE A 402 -10.17 37.01 -0.45
CA ILE A 402 -10.41 38.46 -0.55
C ILE A 402 -10.77 39.04 0.82
N ALA A 403 -11.70 38.43 1.54
CA ALA A 403 -12.16 38.92 2.84
C ALA A 403 -11.04 38.91 3.90
N LYS A 404 -10.10 37.97 3.79
CA LYS A 404 -9.00 37.76 4.74
C LYS A 404 -7.62 38.04 4.14
N ARG A 405 -7.56 38.91 3.12
CA ARG A 405 -6.32 39.29 2.43
C ARG A 405 -5.17 39.70 3.38
N PRO A 406 -5.40 40.49 4.45
CA PRO A 406 -4.31 40.84 5.38
C PRO A 406 -3.70 39.63 6.11
N ILE A 407 -4.49 38.56 6.32
CA ILE A 407 -4.01 37.32 6.94
C ILE A 407 -3.17 36.53 5.93
N LEU A 408 -3.64 36.44 4.68
CA LEU A 408 -2.91 35.81 3.59
C LEU A 408 -1.51 36.41 3.42
N ASP A 409 -1.44 37.75 3.32
CA ASP A 409 -0.16 38.46 3.16
C ASP A 409 0.77 38.24 4.36
N ALA A 410 0.22 38.16 5.58
CA ALA A 410 1.00 37.90 6.79
C ALA A 410 1.58 36.48 6.82
N ILE A 411 0.79 35.47 6.43
CA ILE A 411 1.24 34.07 6.34
C ILE A 411 2.33 33.95 5.27
N ALA A 412 2.09 34.51 4.07
CA ALA A 412 3.05 34.47 2.97
C ALA A 412 4.37 35.15 3.34
N LYS A 413 4.31 36.34 3.95
CA LYS A 413 5.51 37.05 4.41
C LYS A 413 6.29 36.22 5.44
N ARG A 414 5.58 35.59 6.39
CA ARG A 414 6.23 34.73 7.37
C ARG A 414 6.89 33.52 6.72
N LEU A 415 6.23 32.87 5.75
CA LEU A 415 6.80 31.76 4.98
C LEU A 415 8.07 32.17 4.22
N ILE A 416 8.12 33.38 3.67
CA ILE A 416 9.32 33.88 2.98
C ILE A 416 10.49 34.06 3.96
N GLU A 417 10.21 34.44 5.20
CA GLU A 417 11.22 34.65 6.26
C GLU A 417 11.71 33.33 6.90
N SER A 418 10.80 32.41 7.24
CA SER A 418 11.12 31.19 8.01
C SER A 418 11.11 29.91 7.18
N GLU A 419 10.68 29.96 5.92
CA GLU A 419 10.48 28.83 4.98
C GLU A 419 9.43 27.79 5.40
N THR A 420 9.10 27.74 6.69
CA THR A 420 8.17 26.79 7.30
C THR A 420 7.44 27.44 8.47
N ILE A 421 6.17 27.07 8.65
CA ILE A 421 5.32 27.45 9.79
C ILE A 421 4.66 26.18 10.32
N GLU A 422 4.87 25.87 11.61
CA GLU A 422 4.20 24.75 12.31
C GLU A 422 2.85 25.21 12.89
N LYS A 423 2.01 24.24 13.26
CA LYS A 423 0.62 24.43 13.74
C LYS A 423 0.46 25.55 14.76
N GLU A 424 1.23 25.52 15.85
CA GLU A 424 1.08 26.45 16.97
C GLU A 424 1.35 27.90 16.55
N GLU A 425 2.37 28.10 15.71
CA GLU A 425 2.72 29.41 15.15
C GLU A 425 1.66 29.88 14.15
N PHE A 426 1.22 28.98 13.27
CA PHE A 426 0.18 29.25 12.29
C PHE A 426 -1.13 29.68 12.95
N GLU A 427 -1.60 28.94 13.96
CA GLU A 427 -2.81 29.29 14.71
C GLU A 427 -2.67 30.64 15.43
N THR A 428 -1.49 30.93 15.97
CA THR A 428 -1.22 32.21 16.64
C THR A 428 -1.31 33.38 15.66
N LEU A 429 -0.74 33.23 14.46
CA LEU A 429 -0.82 34.21 13.38
C LEU A 429 -2.27 34.49 12.97
N VAL A 430 -3.04 33.42 12.72
CA VAL A 430 -4.46 33.56 12.32
C VAL A 430 -5.28 34.23 13.42
N ARG A 431 -5.09 33.84 14.69
CA ARG A 431 -5.81 34.43 15.83
C ARG A 431 -5.43 35.90 16.07
N ALA A 432 -4.17 36.27 15.88
CA ALA A 432 -3.71 37.64 16.06
C ALA A 432 -4.41 38.62 15.11
N TYR A 433 -4.65 38.20 13.86
CA TYR A 433 -5.38 38.99 12.87
C TYR A 433 -6.90 38.89 13.00
N ALA A 434 -7.42 37.79 13.56
CA ALA A 434 -8.84 37.70 13.91
C ALA A 434 -9.23 38.66 15.06
N ARG A 435 -8.28 38.99 15.96
CA ARG A 435 -8.49 39.86 17.13
C ARG A 435 -8.28 41.35 16.90
N LYS A 436 -7.70 41.81 15.78
CA LYS A 436 -7.58 43.26 15.51
C LYS A 436 -8.95 43.84 15.11
N PRO A 437 -9.63 44.67 15.93
CA PRO A 437 -10.73 45.46 15.44
C PRO A 437 -10.16 46.56 14.52
N LYS A 438 -10.94 46.95 13.50
CA LYS A 438 -10.68 48.15 12.71
C LYS A 438 -10.39 49.32 13.65
N LYS A 439 -9.19 49.92 13.56
CA LYS A 439 -8.98 51.27 14.10
C LYS A 439 -9.82 52.23 13.28
N THR A 440 -10.94 52.66 13.83
CA THR A 440 -11.68 53.86 13.45
C THR A 440 -10.97 55.09 14.03
N GLY A 441 -10.99 56.19 13.27
CA GLY A 441 -10.75 57.54 13.79
C GLY A 441 -9.50 58.24 13.26
N SER A 442 -9.62 58.85 12.08
CA SER A 442 -8.77 59.96 11.66
C SER A 442 -8.99 61.15 12.63
N PRO A 443 -7.95 61.93 13.00
CA PRO A 443 -8.12 63.13 13.81
C PRO A 443 -8.77 64.22 12.95
N ASN A 444 -10.05 64.52 13.21
CA ASN A 444 -10.71 65.63 12.56
C ASN A 444 -10.17 66.94 13.16
N ASN A 445 -9.53 67.73 12.31
CA ASN A 445 -8.95 69.02 12.62
C ASN A 445 -9.89 70.11 12.05
N LYS A 446 -10.10 71.19 12.81
CA LYS A 446 -10.78 72.48 12.46
C LYS A 446 -12.34 72.43 12.48
N THR A 447 -13.09 73.43 12.94
CA THR A 447 -12.84 74.84 13.29
C THR A 447 -14.07 75.42 14.03
N SER A 448 -13.80 76.35 14.94
CA SER A 448 -14.59 77.55 15.35
C SER A 448 -16.00 77.79 14.77
N ALA A 449 -16.97 78.05 15.66
CA ALA A 449 -17.78 79.28 15.72
C ALA A 449 -18.36 79.43 17.13
#